data_AF-A0A3P8TG98-F1
#
_entry.id   AF-A0A3P8TG98-F1
#
_cell.length_a   1.000
_cell.length_b   1.000
_cell.length_c   1.000
_cell.angle_alpha   90.00
_cell.angle_beta   90.00
_cell.angle_gamma   90.00
#
_symmetry.space_group_name_H-M   'P 1'
#
loop_
_entity.id
_entity.type
_entity.pdbx_description
1 polymer ?
#
loop_
_entity_poly.entity_id
_entity_poly.type
_entity_poly.pdbx_seq_one_letter_code
_entity_poly.pdbx_strand_id
1 'polypeptide(L)'
;MERAHSRLQNELEHYKDSSQTLEDLKDNRLQVDQLQEQVDRLTAELGRLQTAHDTLRDETSSERLQTAELQAKLSSSVQEKLAAEGDRERLELEIQHLNKQLQWHQEQQSFTKEALSSSQKPELHTAHVESRLSPAEKTKDESFGQEELNRLQMKLGEERQLASQHQMALQAQVNEAQARIKSQDSVLSQKAEEAKQMKQDLQRAQSLFTSAERELRYEKEKSMDLKRHNTLLDQEKLKLCAEVKQVQNKLVQVEQKVQTQEAERERQQHKIRELELELARSCTNRSATTSLQEDLQAERARLIAADKKVLELQQQLKSAQHQLRVEEARAGESSRLERDSRDLSDTLSALRAQQQEEHITRKLLEQREEELQQLVRSLRLKEASLTRANTELSHRVQQLETRLSILETELRKAREEAKDSQKSSHRLQEGLVACQQESERLQGELQQVLLQCDAHVRKYNEKQSQHKTKLRQAKQLFLKATAQRDCTIQKLENDLLLASSLSHKEKERIHTVMEENEKLLEEKRELLHKISEAEEMGSKGMRTASTVQHRVNVLEVENRQLQDRTLKLSNQVSSLERALRNVQSFYSLEVAP
;
A
#
# COMPACT_ATOMS: atom_id res chain seq x y z
N MET A 1 95.47 -60.82 81.84
CA MET A 1 94.17 -61.27 81.27
C MET A 1 93.12 -60.17 81.35
N GLU A 2 92.78 -59.63 82.53
CA GLU A 2 91.76 -58.56 82.67
C GLU A 2 92.06 -57.30 81.85
N ARG A 3 93.31 -56.79 81.85
CA ARG A 3 93.68 -55.62 81.01
C ARG A 3 93.53 -55.86 79.50
N ALA A 4 93.68 -57.11 79.05
CA ALA A 4 93.49 -57.45 77.63
C ALA A 4 91.99 -57.54 77.31
N HIS A 5 91.19 -58.05 78.25
CA HIS A 5 89.75 -58.12 78.10
C HIS A 5 89.09 -56.73 78.06
N SER A 6 89.52 -55.79 78.91
CA SER A 6 89.01 -54.41 78.88
C SER A 6 89.39 -53.66 77.59
N ARG A 7 90.58 -53.94 77.02
CA ARG A 7 90.98 -53.34 75.72
C ARG A 7 90.11 -53.87 74.58
N LEU A 8 89.91 -55.19 74.52
CA LEU A 8 89.04 -55.80 73.51
C LEU A 8 87.58 -55.35 73.64
N GLN A 9 87.11 -55.10 74.86
CA GLN A 9 85.76 -54.59 75.10
C GLN A 9 85.61 -53.13 74.66
N ASN A 10 86.59 -52.27 74.95
CA ASN A 10 86.60 -50.89 74.47
C ASN A 10 86.75 -50.82 72.93
N GLU A 11 87.55 -51.70 72.33
CA GLU A 11 87.66 -51.80 70.86
C GLU A 11 86.34 -52.28 70.22
N LEU A 12 85.62 -53.21 70.87
CA LEU A 12 84.30 -53.65 70.43
C LEU A 12 83.25 -52.55 70.55
N GLU A 13 83.25 -51.76 71.63
CA GLU A 13 82.38 -50.59 71.79
C GLU A 13 82.68 -49.52 70.74
N HIS A 14 83.95 -49.18 70.52
CA HIS A 14 84.33 -48.26 69.44
C HIS A 14 83.91 -48.74 68.06
N TYR A 15 83.97 -50.06 67.79
CA TYR A 15 83.51 -50.62 66.53
C TYR A 15 81.98 -50.56 66.38
N LYS A 16 81.23 -50.76 67.47
CA LYS A 16 79.77 -50.61 67.48
C LYS A 16 79.35 -49.16 67.26
N ASP A 17 79.99 -48.22 67.96
CA ASP A 17 79.71 -46.79 67.79
C ASP A 17 80.10 -46.30 66.39
N SER A 18 81.22 -46.78 65.85
CA SER A 18 81.62 -46.48 64.47
C SER A 18 80.67 -47.12 63.43
N SER A 19 80.07 -48.26 63.72
CA SER A 19 79.06 -48.90 62.84
C SER A 19 77.74 -48.13 62.90
N GLN A 20 77.30 -47.74 64.09
CA GLN A 20 76.06 -46.99 64.30
C GLN A 20 76.12 -45.62 63.63
N THR A 21 77.21 -44.88 63.82
CA THR A 21 77.42 -43.58 63.16
C THR A 21 77.48 -43.68 61.64
N LEU A 22 78.00 -44.79 61.09
CA LEU A 22 78.05 -45.01 59.65
C LEU A 22 76.67 -45.37 59.06
N GLU A 23 75.82 -46.01 59.86
CA GLU A 23 74.42 -46.29 59.53
C GLU A 23 73.59 -45.00 59.59
N ASP A 24 73.76 -44.19 60.63
CA ASP A 24 73.12 -42.86 60.75
C ASP A 24 73.53 -41.93 59.59
N LEU A 25 74.79 -41.98 59.13
CA LEU A 25 75.24 -41.20 57.97
C LEU A 25 74.59 -41.68 56.65
N LYS A 26 74.33 -42.99 56.51
CA LYS A 26 73.61 -43.53 55.35
C LYS A 26 72.14 -43.11 55.37
N ASP A 27 71.50 -43.16 56.53
CA ASP A 27 70.10 -42.75 56.67
C ASP A 27 69.94 -41.24 56.44
N ASN A 28 70.85 -40.42 56.98
CA ASN A 28 70.89 -38.99 56.69
C ASN A 28 71.11 -38.71 55.19
N ARG A 29 71.98 -39.48 54.52
CA ARG A 29 72.18 -39.34 53.08
C ARG A 29 70.93 -39.70 52.28
N LEU A 30 70.23 -40.76 52.64
CA LEU A 30 68.96 -41.14 52.01
C LEU A 30 67.88 -40.07 52.24
N GLN A 31 67.81 -39.47 53.42
CA GLN A 31 66.89 -38.36 53.69
C GLN A 31 67.23 -37.12 52.86
N VAL A 32 68.52 -36.78 52.71
CA VAL A 32 68.97 -35.67 51.86
C VAL A 32 68.62 -35.93 50.40
N ASP A 33 68.84 -37.15 49.90
CA ASP A 33 68.50 -37.53 48.52
C ASP A 33 66.98 -37.44 48.27
N GLN A 34 66.15 -37.87 49.24
CA GLN A 34 64.69 -37.73 49.18
C GLN A 34 64.23 -36.26 49.18
N LEU A 35 64.84 -35.42 50.03
CA LEU A 35 64.55 -33.99 50.06
C LEU A 35 64.98 -33.31 48.76
N GLN A 36 66.13 -33.70 48.19
CA GLN A 36 66.60 -33.18 46.91
C GLN A 36 65.64 -33.54 45.77
N GLU A 37 65.16 -34.79 45.71
CA GLU A 37 64.14 -35.18 44.72
C GLU A 37 62.82 -34.42 44.88
N GLN A 38 62.42 -34.08 46.12
CA GLN A 38 61.24 -33.26 46.37
C GLN A 38 61.45 -31.83 45.89
N VAL A 39 62.63 -31.25 46.15
CA VAL A 39 63.01 -29.92 45.66
C VAL A 39 63.02 -29.88 44.13
N ASP A 40 63.60 -30.88 43.47
CA ASP A 40 63.66 -30.94 42.01
C ASP A 40 62.25 -31.08 41.40
N ARG A 41 61.37 -31.88 42.01
CA ARG A 41 59.96 -32.00 41.62
C ARG A 41 59.21 -30.68 41.76
N LEU A 42 59.32 -30.02 42.90
CA LEU A 42 58.67 -28.72 43.12
C LEU A 42 59.23 -27.64 42.19
N THR A 43 60.54 -27.67 41.90
CA THR A 43 61.17 -26.76 40.94
C THR A 43 60.63 -26.96 39.52
N ALA A 44 60.45 -28.22 39.10
CA ALA A 44 59.86 -28.53 37.80
C ALA A 44 58.37 -28.12 37.72
N GLU A 45 57.60 -28.34 38.79
CA GLU A 45 56.20 -27.90 38.87
C GLU A 45 56.07 -26.38 38.83
N LEU A 46 56.92 -25.65 39.56
CA LEU A 46 56.99 -24.19 39.51
C LEU A 46 57.32 -23.70 38.10
N GLY A 47 58.28 -24.33 37.41
CA GLY A 47 58.60 -24.01 36.02
C GLY A 47 57.39 -24.21 35.09
N ARG A 48 56.67 -25.32 35.22
CA ARG A 48 55.44 -25.58 34.43
C ARG A 48 54.35 -24.55 34.73
N LEU A 49 54.11 -24.24 36.00
CA LEU A 49 53.14 -23.23 36.44
C LEU A 49 53.49 -21.83 35.90
N GLN A 50 54.78 -21.45 35.91
CA GLN A 50 55.25 -20.20 35.32
C GLN A 50 54.99 -20.16 33.81
N THR A 51 55.35 -21.21 33.07
CA THR A 51 55.08 -21.26 31.62
C THR A 51 53.58 -21.20 31.30
N ALA A 52 52.73 -21.85 32.11
CA ALA A 52 51.29 -21.79 31.94
C ALA A 52 50.73 -20.40 32.26
N HIS A 53 51.26 -19.74 33.30
CA HIS A 53 50.90 -18.36 33.64
C HIS A 53 51.27 -17.39 32.52
N ASP A 54 52.48 -17.50 31.96
CA ASP A 54 52.93 -16.62 30.88
C ASP A 54 52.10 -16.85 29.60
N THR A 55 51.75 -18.10 29.29
CA THR A 55 50.87 -18.43 28.16
C THR A 55 49.48 -17.81 28.34
N LEU A 56 48.86 -17.96 29.53
CA LEU A 56 47.56 -17.36 29.83
C LEU A 56 47.62 -15.82 29.81
N ARG A 57 48.74 -15.24 30.24
CA ARG A 57 48.96 -13.79 30.18
C ARG A 57 49.02 -13.31 28.73
N ASP A 58 49.70 -14.02 27.86
CA ASP A 58 49.79 -13.70 26.43
C ASP A 58 48.42 -13.87 25.75
N GLU A 59 47.70 -14.95 26.02
CA GLU A 59 46.33 -15.18 25.54
C GLU A 59 45.38 -14.07 25.99
N THR A 60 45.36 -13.72 27.27
CA THR A 60 44.52 -12.62 27.78
C THR A 60 44.92 -11.27 27.20
N SER A 61 46.20 -11.04 26.91
CA SER A 61 46.65 -9.82 26.23
C SER A 61 46.19 -9.76 24.77
N SER A 62 46.21 -10.90 24.06
CA SER A 62 45.72 -11.03 22.69
C SER A 62 44.20 -10.83 22.61
N GLU A 63 43.44 -11.43 23.53
CA GLU A 63 41.99 -11.22 23.63
C GLU A 63 41.64 -9.76 23.92
N ARG A 64 42.40 -9.09 24.81
CA ARG A 64 42.25 -7.65 25.07
C ARG A 64 42.53 -6.82 23.82
N LEU A 65 43.52 -7.18 23.01
CA LEU A 65 43.81 -6.49 21.77
C LEU A 65 42.69 -6.68 20.73
N GLN A 66 42.18 -7.91 20.58
CA GLN A 66 41.05 -8.20 19.69
C GLN A 66 39.77 -7.49 20.10
N THR A 67 39.46 -7.46 21.40
CA THR A 67 38.29 -6.72 21.91
C THR A 67 38.42 -5.22 21.67
N ALA A 68 39.62 -4.64 21.85
CA ALA A 68 39.88 -3.24 21.52
C ALA A 68 39.72 -2.95 20.02
N GLU A 69 40.19 -3.83 19.13
CA GLU A 69 39.98 -3.70 17.68
C GLU A 69 38.50 -3.80 17.29
N LEU A 70 37.76 -4.75 17.87
CA LEU A 70 36.31 -4.88 17.62
C LEU A 70 35.56 -3.65 18.13
N GLN A 71 35.93 -3.13 19.29
CA GLN A 71 35.37 -1.91 19.84
C GLN A 71 35.66 -0.70 18.94
N ALA A 72 36.87 -0.59 18.38
CA ALA A 72 37.23 0.46 17.42
C ALA A 72 36.47 0.33 16.09
N LYS A 73 36.26 -0.89 15.58
CA LYS A 73 35.43 -1.13 14.40
C LYS A 73 33.96 -0.77 14.65
N LEU A 74 33.44 -1.12 15.81
CA LEU A 74 32.08 -0.75 16.23
C LEU A 74 31.92 0.77 16.35
N SER A 75 32.88 1.46 16.98
CA SER A 75 32.82 2.93 17.10
C SER A 75 32.90 3.63 15.75
N SER A 76 33.78 3.18 14.84
CA SER A 76 33.85 3.68 13.46
C SER A 76 32.54 3.45 12.70
N SER A 77 31.96 2.25 12.79
CA SER A 77 30.68 1.95 12.13
C SER A 77 29.52 2.78 12.68
N VAL A 78 29.49 3.05 13.99
CA VAL A 78 28.49 3.93 14.60
C VAL A 78 28.68 5.37 14.12
N GLN A 79 29.91 5.88 14.04
CA GLN A 79 30.19 7.22 13.53
C GLN A 79 29.78 7.38 12.06
N GLU A 80 30.08 6.39 11.21
CA GLU A 80 29.65 6.37 9.80
C GLU A 80 28.13 6.37 9.67
N LYS A 81 27.42 5.57 10.47
CA LYS A 81 25.95 5.55 10.48
C LYS A 81 25.35 6.88 10.92
N LEU A 82 25.92 7.51 11.95
CA LEU A 82 25.48 8.83 12.40
C LEU A 82 25.72 9.91 11.35
N ALA A 83 26.86 9.87 10.65
CA ALA A 83 27.14 10.78 9.54
C ALA A 83 26.13 10.60 8.40
N ALA A 84 25.87 9.35 7.98
CA ALA A 84 24.90 9.02 6.95
C ALA A 84 23.46 9.39 7.34
N GLU A 85 23.08 9.23 8.60
CA GLU A 85 21.79 9.67 9.12
C GLU A 85 21.66 11.20 9.10
N GLY A 86 22.72 11.92 9.48
CA GLY A 86 22.77 13.38 9.36
C GLY A 86 22.68 13.87 7.90
N ASP A 87 23.27 13.17 6.93
CA ASP A 87 23.09 13.44 5.50
C ASP A 87 21.65 13.18 5.04
N ARG A 88 21.03 12.09 5.51
CA ARG A 88 19.63 11.76 5.22
C ARG A 88 18.70 12.85 5.71
N GLU A 89 18.88 13.34 6.94
CA GLU A 89 18.08 14.43 7.51
C GLU A 89 18.23 15.73 6.71
N ARG A 90 19.45 16.07 6.25
CA ARG A 90 19.67 17.24 5.39
C ARG A 90 18.91 17.13 4.06
N LEU A 91 19.00 15.98 3.41
CA LEU A 91 18.28 15.70 2.16
C LEU A 91 16.76 15.74 2.36
N GLU A 92 16.27 15.22 3.49
CA GLU A 92 14.84 15.25 3.82
C GLU A 92 14.33 16.68 4.00
N LEU A 93 15.11 17.54 4.69
CA LEU A 93 14.79 18.96 4.82
C LEU A 93 14.80 19.69 3.47
N GLU A 94 15.74 19.35 2.57
CA GLU A 94 15.81 19.90 1.23
C GLU A 94 14.63 19.46 0.34
N ILE A 95 14.23 18.19 0.43
CA ILE A 95 13.01 17.67 -0.22
C ILE A 95 11.76 18.38 0.30
N GLN A 96 11.65 18.59 1.61
CA GLN A 96 10.54 19.35 2.20
C GLN A 96 10.52 20.81 1.71
N HIS A 97 11.68 21.44 1.56
CA HIS A 97 11.78 22.79 1.02
C HIS A 97 11.35 22.86 -0.45
N LEU A 98 11.82 21.94 -1.29
CA LEU A 98 11.43 21.84 -2.69
C LEU A 98 9.95 21.54 -2.87
N ASN A 99 9.36 20.67 -2.03
CA ASN A 99 7.92 20.41 -2.04
C ASN A 99 7.10 21.66 -1.71
N LYS A 100 7.54 22.47 -0.74
CA LYS A 100 6.88 23.75 -0.42
C LYS A 100 6.98 24.74 -1.58
N GLN A 101 8.13 24.80 -2.27
CA GLN A 101 8.27 25.62 -3.48
C GLN A 101 7.34 25.13 -4.61
N LEU A 102 7.25 23.82 -4.82
CA LEU A 102 6.40 23.23 -5.86
C LEU A 102 4.91 23.50 -5.58
N GLN A 103 4.48 23.36 -4.32
CA GLN A 103 3.13 23.69 -3.88
C GLN A 103 2.82 25.19 -4.10
N TRP A 104 3.76 26.08 -3.76
CA TRP A 104 3.62 27.50 -4.02
C TRP A 104 3.42 27.81 -5.52
N HIS A 105 4.19 27.18 -6.40
CA HIS A 105 4.02 27.32 -7.85
C HIS A 105 2.68 26.76 -8.36
N GLN A 106 2.18 25.69 -7.74
CA GLN A 106 0.89 25.09 -8.08
C GLN A 106 -0.29 25.99 -7.67
N GLU A 107 -0.17 26.65 -6.51
CA GLU A 107 -1.12 27.65 -6.00
C GLU A 107 -1.17 28.91 -6.88
N GLN A 108 -0.03 29.35 -7.42
CA GLN A 108 0.04 30.45 -8.40
C GLN A 108 -0.67 30.11 -9.72
N GLN A 109 -0.60 28.84 -10.17
CA GLN A 109 -1.29 28.40 -11.39
C GLN A 109 -2.81 28.30 -11.21
N SER A 110 -3.30 27.93 -10.02
CA SER A 110 -4.73 27.99 -9.69
C SER A 110 -5.26 29.43 -9.67
N PHE A 111 -4.46 30.39 -9.18
CA PHE A 111 -4.85 31.80 -9.14
C PHE A 111 -5.03 32.41 -10.55
N THR A 112 -4.23 31.96 -11.53
CA THR A 112 -4.37 32.39 -12.94
C THR A 112 -5.55 31.77 -13.70
N LYS A 113 -6.12 30.66 -13.23
CA LYS A 113 -7.27 29.99 -13.88
C LYS A 113 -8.63 30.50 -13.40
N GLU A 114 -8.72 31.07 -12.21
CA GLU A 114 -9.97 31.62 -11.66
C GLU A 114 -10.26 33.07 -12.10
N ALA A 115 -9.27 33.81 -12.60
CA ALA A 115 -9.45 35.19 -13.06
C ALA A 115 -10.13 35.35 -14.45
N LEU A 116 -10.38 34.25 -15.18
CA LEU A 116 -10.93 34.27 -16.55
C LEU A 116 -12.42 33.88 -16.63
N SER A 117 -13.09 33.63 -15.49
CA SER A 117 -14.46 33.07 -15.49
C SER A 117 -15.53 33.98 -14.88
N SER A 118 -15.30 35.30 -14.73
CA SER A 118 -16.35 36.20 -14.26
C SER A 118 -16.32 37.58 -14.93
N SER A 119 -17.10 37.77 -16.00
CA SER A 119 -17.80 39.04 -16.23
C SER A 119 -18.87 38.96 -17.33
N GLN A 120 -19.95 39.69 -17.07
CA GLN A 120 -20.99 40.21 -18.00
C GLN A 120 -22.22 39.36 -18.35
N LYS A 121 -23.28 39.55 -17.55
CA LYS A 121 -24.65 39.97 -17.99
C LYS A 121 -24.67 41.53 -18.06
N PRO A 122 -25.50 42.24 -18.86
CA PRO A 122 -26.99 42.36 -18.73
C PRO A 122 -27.75 42.44 -20.09
N GLU A 123 -29.00 41.98 -20.27
CA GLU A 123 -30.31 42.46 -19.77
C GLU A 123 -30.91 43.67 -20.55
N LEU A 124 -32.13 43.49 -21.09
CA LEU A 124 -33.32 44.38 -21.10
C LEU A 124 -34.10 44.48 -22.45
N HIS A 125 -35.38 44.09 -22.36
CA HIS A 125 -36.65 44.63 -22.94
C HIS A 125 -36.72 45.11 -24.42
N THR A 126 -37.84 45.02 -25.16
CA THR A 126 -39.19 45.55 -24.87
C THR A 126 -40.21 45.17 -25.99
N ALA A 127 -41.45 44.86 -25.57
CA ALA A 127 -42.80 45.24 -26.09
C ALA A 127 -43.29 45.15 -27.57
N HIS A 128 -44.62 44.88 -27.60
CA HIS A 128 -45.69 45.38 -28.51
C HIS A 128 -45.79 44.78 -29.93
N VAL A 129 -46.95 44.64 -30.60
CA VAL A 129 -48.41 44.53 -30.32
C VAL A 129 -49.10 44.34 -31.70
N GLU A 130 -50.43 44.13 -31.67
CA GLU A 130 -51.39 44.30 -32.78
C GLU A 130 -51.51 43.14 -33.79
N SER A 131 -52.65 42.87 -34.44
CA SER A 131 -54.09 43.13 -34.27
C SER A 131 -54.74 42.69 -35.60
N ARG A 132 -55.91 42.05 -35.50
CA ARG A 132 -57.07 42.03 -36.44
C ARG A 132 -56.85 41.94 -37.97
N LEU A 133 -57.76 41.22 -38.64
CA LEU A 133 -58.82 41.82 -39.46
C LEU A 133 -59.67 40.73 -40.16
N SER A 134 -60.97 40.79 -39.92
CA SER A 134 -62.04 40.35 -40.84
C SER A 134 -62.36 41.48 -41.85
N PRO A 135 -63.05 41.20 -42.96
CA PRO A 135 -64.26 41.99 -43.33
C PRO A 135 -65.38 41.10 -43.94
N ALA A 136 -66.65 41.21 -43.53
CA ALA A 136 -67.70 42.20 -43.90
C ALA A 136 -68.42 41.89 -45.24
N GLU A 137 -69.70 41.46 -45.22
CA GLU A 137 -70.93 42.19 -45.66
C GLU A 137 -71.28 41.94 -47.15
N LYS A 138 -72.53 41.91 -47.69
CA LYS A 138 -73.95 41.96 -47.28
C LYS A 138 -74.80 41.71 -48.56
N THR A 139 -76.02 41.14 -48.42
CA THR A 139 -77.29 41.38 -49.20
C THR A 139 -77.32 41.09 -50.72
N LYS A 140 -78.40 40.66 -51.41
CA LYS A 140 -79.86 40.51 -51.19
C LYS A 140 -80.51 39.75 -52.38
N ASP A 141 -81.72 39.24 -52.13
CA ASP A 141 -82.91 39.04 -52.99
C ASP A 141 -83.01 37.95 -54.10
N GLU A 142 -83.92 37.00 -53.78
CA GLU A 142 -85.10 36.47 -54.52
C GLU A 142 -85.04 36.14 -56.03
N SER A 143 -85.35 34.89 -56.41
CA SER A 143 -86.63 34.50 -57.09
C SER A 143 -86.67 33.02 -57.53
N PHE A 144 -87.77 32.34 -57.17
CA PHE A 144 -88.51 31.20 -57.76
C PHE A 144 -87.84 30.01 -58.50
N GLY A 145 -88.06 28.80 -57.93
CA GLY A 145 -88.94 27.78 -58.53
C GLY A 145 -88.34 26.77 -59.53
N GLN A 146 -88.39 25.48 -59.16
CA GLN A 146 -88.18 24.27 -59.98
C GLN A 146 -86.76 23.67 -60.10
N GLU A 147 -85.76 24.23 -59.40
CA GLU A 147 -84.39 23.65 -59.28
C GLU A 147 -84.07 23.12 -57.86
N GLU A 148 -84.97 23.31 -56.90
CA GLU A 148 -84.73 23.00 -55.49
C GLU A 148 -84.58 21.49 -55.23
N LEU A 149 -85.25 20.62 -55.99
CA LEU A 149 -85.19 19.17 -55.77
C LEU A 149 -83.81 18.58 -56.17
N ASN A 150 -83.26 18.99 -57.31
CA ASN A 150 -81.94 18.53 -57.78
C ASN A 150 -80.78 19.20 -57.01
N ARG A 151 -80.96 20.46 -56.58
CA ARG A 151 -79.97 21.19 -55.76
C ARG A 151 -79.97 20.68 -54.31
N LEU A 152 -81.11 20.28 -53.77
CA LEU A 152 -81.19 19.56 -52.49
C LEU A 152 -80.63 18.14 -52.60
N GLN A 153 -80.78 17.45 -53.74
CA GLN A 153 -80.19 16.13 -53.95
C GLN A 153 -78.66 16.17 -54.10
N MET A 154 -78.11 17.17 -54.78
CA MET A 154 -76.65 17.45 -54.80
C MET A 154 -76.14 17.86 -53.41
N LYS A 155 -76.82 18.79 -52.73
CA LYS A 155 -76.46 19.20 -51.36
C LYS A 155 -76.55 18.06 -50.35
N LEU A 156 -77.51 17.15 -50.49
CA LEU A 156 -77.61 15.94 -49.66
C LEU A 156 -76.48 14.95 -49.97
N GLY A 157 -76.04 14.85 -51.23
CA GLY A 157 -74.86 14.08 -51.64
C GLY A 157 -73.56 14.67 -51.08
N GLU A 158 -73.39 15.98 -51.19
CA GLU A 158 -72.28 16.74 -50.61
C GLU A 158 -72.28 16.66 -49.07
N GLU A 159 -73.44 16.77 -48.41
CA GLU A 159 -73.58 16.57 -46.96
C GLU A 159 -73.23 15.13 -46.55
N ARG A 160 -73.64 14.12 -47.31
CA ARG A 160 -73.24 12.72 -47.04
C ARG A 160 -71.74 12.52 -47.20
N GLN A 161 -71.13 13.15 -48.20
CA GLN A 161 -69.69 13.07 -48.43
C GLN A 161 -68.90 13.85 -47.37
N LEU A 162 -69.37 15.03 -46.96
CA LEU A 162 -68.85 15.80 -45.83
C LEU A 162 -69.01 15.04 -44.50
N ALA A 163 -70.15 14.41 -44.27
CA ALA A 163 -70.39 13.58 -43.09
C ALA A 163 -69.46 12.36 -43.05
N SER A 164 -69.20 11.72 -44.20
CA SER A 164 -68.23 10.62 -44.30
C SER A 164 -66.79 11.09 -44.07
N GLN A 165 -66.40 12.24 -44.63
CA GLN A 165 -65.10 12.86 -44.35
C GLN A 165 -64.96 13.25 -42.87
N HIS A 166 -66.03 13.78 -42.27
CA HIS A 166 -66.07 14.13 -40.86
C HIS A 166 -65.98 12.88 -39.96
N GLN A 167 -66.67 11.80 -40.33
CA GLN A 167 -66.57 10.51 -39.65
C GLN A 167 -65.15 9.93 -39.72
N MET A 168 -64.48 10.00 -40.87
CA MET A 168 -63.09 9.56 -41.04
C MET A 168 -62.11 10.45 -40.25
N ALA A 169 -62.34 11.77 -40.18
CA ALA A 169 -61.54 12.69 -39.39
C ALA A 169 -61.70 12.45 -37.88
N LEU A 170 -62.93 12.21 -37.41
CA LEU A 170 -63.21 11.80 -36.03
C LEU A 170 -62.53 10.46 -35.70
N GLN A 171 -62.60 9.48 -36.61
CA GLN A 171 -61.93 8.19 -36.41
C GLN A 171 -60.41 8.35 -36.36
N ALA A 172 -59.82 9.22 -37.19
CA ALA A 172 -58.39 9.52 -37.14
C ALA A 172 -57.99 10.22 -35.82
N GLN A 173 -58.80 11.17 -35.33
CA GLN A 173 -58.59 11.79 -34.01
C GLN A 173 -58.68 10.77 -32.87
N VAL A 174 -59.64 9.84 -32.92
CA VAL A 174 -59.76 8.76 -31.92
C VAL A 174 -58.53 7.85 -31.96
N ASN A 175 -58.08 7.47 -33.15
CA ASN A 175 -56.88 6.65 -33.31
C ASN A 175 -55.61 7.37 -32.82
N GLU A 176 -55.48 8.67 -33.09
CA GLU A 176 -54.37 9.50 -32.60
C GLU A 176 -54.41 9.64 -31.08
N ALA A 177 -55.59 9.88 -30.49
CA ALA A 177 -55.77 9.93 -29.04
C ALA A 177 -55.41 8.58 -28.39
N GLN A 178 -55.83 7.45 -28.98
CA GLN A 178 -55.45 6.11 -28.51
C GLN A 178 -53.94 5.85 -28.62
N ALA A 179 -53.28 6.29 -29.69
CA ALA A 179 -51.83 6.19 -29.82
C ALA A 179 -51.10 7.04 -28.76
N ARG A 180 -51.59 8.26 -28.50
CA ARG A 180 -51.06 9.13 -27.44
C ARG A 180 -51.21 8.50 -26.06
N ILE A 181 -52.38 7.93 -25.73
CA ILE A 181 -52.62 7.22 -24.46
C ILE A 181 -51.64 6.05 -24.31
N LYS A 182 -51.52 5.18 -25.32
CA LYS A 182 -50.57 4.05 -25.28
C LYS A 182 -49.12 4.50 -25.12
N SER A 183 -48.73 5.61 -25.75
CA SER A 183 -47.39 6.18 -25.59
C SER A 183 -47.17 6.70 -24.16
N GLN A 184 -48.17 7.37 -23.57
CA GLN A 184 -48.10 7.85 -22.19
C GLN A 184 -48.04 6.68 -21.20
N ASP A 185 -48.81 5.62 -21.41
CA ASP A 185 -48.77 4.41 -20.58
C ASP A 185 -47.40 3.74 -20.62
N SER A 186 -46.76 3.68 -21.80
CA SER A 186 -45.38 3.18 -21.93
C SER A 186 -44.37 4.03 -21.17
N VAL A 187 -44.51 5.36 -21.23
CA VAL A 187 -43.62 6.29 -20.50
C VAL A 187 -43.84 6.17 -18.99
N LEU A 188 -45.10 6.07 -18.53
CA LEU A 188 -45.43 5.87 -17.13
C LEU A 188 -44.89 4.54 -16.61
N SER A 189 -45.00 3.46 -17.40
CA SER A 189 -44.42 2.15 -17.06
C SER A 189 -42.90 2.23 -16.93
N GLN A 190 -42.21 2.90 -17.86
CA GLN A 190 -40.77 3.12 -17.77
C GLN A 190 -40.40 3.92 -16.51
N LYS A 191 -41.13 5.00 -16.21
CA LYS A 191 -40.89 5.82 -15.01
C LYS A 191 -41.14 5.05 -13.72
N ALA A 192 -42.12 4.16 -13.68
CA ALA A 192 -42.36 3.29 -12.53
C ALA A 192 -41.20 2.31 -12.30
N GLU A 193 -40.60 1.76 -13.37
CA GLU A 193 -39.46 0.86 -13.26
C GLU A 193 -38.17 1.60 -12.88
N GLU A 194 -37.94 2.80 -13.43
CA GLU A 194 -36.86 3.70 -13.00
C GLU A 194 -36.99 4.05 -11.50
N ALA A 195 -38.20 4.32 -11.00
CA ALA A 195 -38.43 4.58 -9.58
C ALA A 195 -38.14 3.36 -8.69
N LYS A 196 -38.47 2.14 -9.14
CA LYS A 196 -38.09 0.91 -8.43
C LYS A 196 -36.58 0.73 -8.38
N GLN A 197 -35.89 0.96 -9.50
CA GLN A 197 -34.43 0.87 -9.57
C GLN A 197 -33.78 1.86 -8.61
N MET A 198 -34.21 3.12 -8.63
CA MET A 198 -33.70 4.16 -7.71
C MET A 198 -33.91 3.78 -6.23
N LYS A 199 -35.04 3.14 -5.91
CA LYS A 199 -35.32 2.67 -4.54
C LYS A 199 -34.38 1.54 -4.12
N GLN A 200 -34.06 0.61 -5.03
CA GLN A 200 -33.08 -0.44 -4.78
C GLN A 200 -31.66 0.12 -4.63
N ASP A 201 -31.29 1.09 -5.47
CA ASP A 201 -29.98 1.76 -5.42
C ASP A 201 -29.80 2.51 -4.10
N LEU A 202 -30.85 3.19 -3.64
CA LEU A 202 -30.87 3.85 -2.33
C LEU A 202 -30.66 2.85 -1.18
N GLN A 203 -31.34 1.69 -1.21
CA GLN A 203 -31.16 0.64 -0.21
C GLN A 203 -29.74 0.05 -0.23
N ARG A 204 -29.16 -0.15 -1.42
CA ARG A 204 -27.76 -0.59 -1.56
C ARG A 204 -26.81 0.43 -0.97
N ALA A 205 -26.99 1.72 -1.29
CA ALA A 205 -26.17 2.80 -0.74
C ALA A 205 -26.28 2.89 0.80
N GLN A 206 -27.50 2.80 1.35
CA GLN A 206 -27.72 2.79 2.80
C GLN A 206 -27.00 1.61 3.50
N SER A 207 -27.01 0.43 2.88
CA SER A 207 -26.32 -0.75 3.41
C SER A 207 -24.80 -0.56 3.41
N LEU A 208 -24.25 0.02 2.34
CA LEU A 208 -22.83 0.37 2.25
C LEU A 208 -22.43 1.41 3.29
N PHE A 209 -23.21 2.48 3.47
CA PHE A 209 -22.96 3.48 4.51
C PHE A 209 -22.98 2.86 5.91
N THR A 210 -23.95 1.97 6.18
CA THR A 210 -24.02 1.26 7.47
C THR A 210 -22.83 0.32 7.70
N SER A 211 -22.26 -0.25 6.64
CA SER A 211 -21.02 -1.03 6.73
C SER A 211 -19.80 -0.14 6.99
N ALA A 212 -19.66 0.94 6.21
CA ALA A 212 -18.58 1.91 6.36
C ALA A 212 -18.58 2.57 7.75
N GLU A 213 -19.76 2.87 8.31
CA GLU A 213 -19.87 3.35 9.69
C GLU A 213 -19.38 2.34 10.72
N ARG A 214 -19.67 1.05 10.53
CA ARG A 214 -19.19 -0.02 11.42
C ARG A 214 -17.67 -0.17 11.35
N GLU A 215 -17.11 -0.17 10.15
CA GLU A 215 -15.65 -0.22 9.94
C GLU A 215 -14.95 1.01 10.54
N LEU A 216 -15.53 2.21 10.37
CA LEU A 216 -14.99 3.42 10.97
C LEU A 216 -15.02 3.37 12.51
N ARG A 217 -16.06 2.78 13.11
CA ARG A 217 -16.11 2.55 14.56
C ARG A 217 -15.03 1.59 15.01
N TYR A 218 -14.86 0.48 14.29
CA TYR A 218 -13.81 -0.50 14.58
C TYR A 218 -12.41 0.12 14.51
N GLU A 219 -12.11 0.91 13.47
CA GLU A 219 -10.79 1.53 13.34
C GLU A 219 -10.55 2.64 14.37
N LYS A 220 -11.61 3.38 14.77
CA LYS A 220 -11.55 4.31 15.90
C LYS A 220 -11.25 3.60 17.22
N GLU A 221 -11.89 2.48 17.48
CA GLU A 221 -11.69 1.68 18.70
C GLU A 221 -10.26 1.10 18.73
N LYS A 222 -9.81 0.51 17.62
CA LYS A 222 -8.43 0.06 17.44
C LYS A 222 -7.41 1.19 17.62
N SER A 223 -7.70 2.39 17.11
CA SER A 223 -6.85 3.57 17.33
C SER A 223 -6.80 3.98 18.81
N MET A 224 -7.91 3.88 19.54
CA MET A 224 -7.95 4.11 20.98
C MET A 224 -7.17 3.06 21.76
N ASP A 225 -7.23 1.79 21.36
CA ASP A 225 -6.45 0.72 21.96
C ASP A 225 -4.95 0.90 21.72
N LEU A 226 -4.56 1.24 20.49
CA LEU A 226 -3.16 1.59 20.20
C LEU A 226 -2.67 2.79 21.01
N LYS A 227 -3.51 3.82 21.19
CA LYS A 227 -3.19 4.95 22.08
C LYS A 227 -3.00 4.49 23.53
N ARG A 228 -3.86 3.60 24.04
CA ARG A 228 -3.71 3.02 25.40
C ARG A 228 -2.38 2.25 25.52
N HIS A 229 -2.06 1.39 24.55
CA HIS A 229 -0.79 0.66 24.54
C HIS A 229 0.42 1.60 24.49
N ASN A 230 0.40 2.63 23.64
CA ASN A 230 1.46 3.63 23.61
C ASN A 230 1.62 4.34 24.96
N THR A 231 0.52 4.72 25.62
CA THR A 231 0.62 5.34 26.96
C THR A 231 1.19 4.39 28.02
N LEU A 232 0.90 3.09 27.95
CA LEU A 232 1.49 2.09 28.84
C LEU A 232 2.99 1.91 28.57
N LEU A 233 3.36 1.85 27.30
CA LEU A 233 4.77 1.74 26.89
C LEU A 233 5.57 2.97 27.34
N ASP A 234 5.01 4.18 27.21
CA ASP A 234 5.64 5.41 27.70
C ASP A 234 5.81 5.39 29.23
N GLN A 235 4.83 4.85 29.97
CA GLN A 235 4.95 4.67 31.41
C GLN A 235 6.06 3.66 31.77
N GLU A 236 6.17 2.54 31.06
CA GLU A 236 7.25 1.56 31.26
C GLU A 236 8.62 2.14 30.92
N LYS A 237 8.72 2.90 29.82
CA LYS A 237 9.93 3.64 29.45
C LYS A 237 10.36 4.60 30.57
N LEU A 238 9.42 5.33 31.16
CA LEU A 238 9.71 6.23 32.28
C LEU A 238 10.17 5.47 33.53
N LYS A 239 9.57 4.32 33.85
CA LYS A 239 10.00 3.45 34.95
C LYS A 239 11.41 2.93 34.74
N LEU A 240 11.71 2.39 33.56
CA LEU A 240 13.05 1.91 33.20
C LEU A 240 14.08 3.04 33.26
N CYS A 241 13.76 4.24 32.77
CA CYS A 241 14.64 5.41 32.92
C CYS A 241 14.93 5.75 34.39
N ALA A 242 13.94 5.62 35.28
CA ALA A 242 14.15 5.84 36.71
C ALA A 242 15.02 4.74 37.35
N GLU A 243 14.80 3.47 36.98
CA GLU A 243 15.61 2.34 37.45
C GLU A 243 17.06 2.44 36.97
N VAL A 244 17.28 2.81 35.70
CA VAL A 244 18.62 3.05 35.15
C VAL A 244 19.32 4.18 35.91
N LYS A 245 18.63 5.31 36.16
CA LYS A 245 19.20 6.39 36.99
C LYS A 245 19.51 5.92 38.41
N GLN A 246 18.67 5.07 39.00
CA GLN A 246 18.92 4.52 40.34
C GLN A 246 20.15 3.60 40.36
N VAL A 247 20.29 2.72 39.38
CA VAL A 247 21.45 1.83 39.24
C VAL A 247 22.72 2.64 38.97
N GLN A 248 22.65 3.67 38.12
CA GLN A 248 23.77 4.55 37.84
C GLN A 248 24.23 5.32 39.09
N ASN A 249 23.30 5.81 39.90
CA ASN A 249 23.63 6.43 41.19
C ASN A 249 24.28 5.43 42.17
N LYS A 250 23.79 4.18 42.22
CA LYS A 250 24.40 3.12 43.04
C LYS A 250 25.80 2.75 42.54
N LEU A 251 26.02 2.74 41.22
CA LEU A 251 27.34 2.50 40.63
C LEU A 251 28.33 3.58 41.07
N VAL A 252 27.97 4.86 40.92
CA VAL A 252 28.81 5.98 41.36
C VAL A 252 29.14 5.89 42.86
N GLN A 253 28.18 5.49 43.70
CA GLN A 253 28.43 5.28 45.14
C GLN A 253 29.40 4.12 45.41
N VAL A 254 29.31 3.03 44.65
CA VAL A 254 30.23 1.90 44.78
C VAL A 254 31.62 2.28 44.29
N GLU A 255 31.74 2.99 43.16
CA GLU A 255 33.02 3.51 42.64
C GLU A 255 33.70 4.43 43.66
N GLN A 256 32.95 5.33 44.30
CA GLN A 256 33.47 6.17 45.38
C GLN A 256 33.97 5.34 46.57
N LYS A 257 33.23 4.30 46.98
CA LYS A 257 33.66 3.41 48.06
C LYS A 257 34.94 2.65 47.70
N VAL A 258 35.04 2.15 46.47
CA VAL A 258 36.25 1.47 45.98
C VAL A 258 37.44 2.42 45.99
N GLN A 259 37.29 3.65 45.49
CA GLN A 259 38.35 4.66 45.54
C GLN A 259 38.78 4.98 46.98
N THR A 260 37.84 5.10 47.92
CA THR A 260 38.19 5.32 49.33
C THR A 260 38.95 4.14 49.94
N GLN A 261 38.55 2.90 49.62
CA GLN A 261 39.22 1.69 50.09
C GLN A 261 40.61 1.51 49.46
N GLU A 262 40.78 1.88 48.19
CA GLU A 262 42.08 1.91 47.52
C GLU A 262 43.02 2.91 48.21
N ALA A 263 42.55 4.14 48.50
CA ALA A 263 43.35 5.12 49.24
C ALA A 263 43.72 4.64 50.66
N GLU A 264 42.82 3.94 51.36
CA GLU A 264 43.12 3.34 52.66
C GLU A 264 44.15 2.21 52.55
N ARG A 265 44.05 1.37 51.52
CA ARG A 265 45.00 0.29 51.25
C ARG A 265 46.39 0.86 50.96
N GLU A 266 46.48 1.92 50.16
CA GLU A 266 47.76 2.61 49.89
C GLU A 266 48.37 3.16 51.18
N ARG A 267 47.58 3.81 52.04
CA ARG A 267 48.05 4.30 53.35
C ARG A 267 48.56 3.17 54.25
N GLN A 268 47.85 2.04 54.31
CA GLN A 268 48.29 0.86 55.07
C GLN A 268 49.59 0.28 54.49
N GLN A 269 49.71 0.23 53.17
CA GLN A 269 50.91 -0.24 52.50
C GLN A 269 52.11 0.68 52.77
N HIS A 270 51.91 2.00 52.77
CA HIS A 270 52.92 2.95 53.23
C HIS A 270 53.33 2.70 54.69
N LYS A 271 52.35 2.43 55.57
CA LYS A 271 52.65 2.18 56.99
C LYS A 271 53.44 0.90 57.21
N ILE A 272 53.16 -0.16 56.45
CA ILE A 272 53.95 -1.41 56.48
C ILE A 272 55.40 -1.13 56.09
N ARG A 273 55.62 -0.39 54.99
CA ARG A 273 56.99 -0.02 54.55
C ARG A 273 57.75 0.78 55.60
N GLU A 274 57.09 1.69 56.32
CA GLU A 274 57.71 2.42 57.44
C GLU A 274 58.13 1.48 58.58
N LEU A 275 57.25 0.57 59.00
CA LEU A 275 57.52 -0.39 60.06
C LEU A 275 58.64 -1.37 59.68
N GLU A 276 58.69 -1.80 58.42
CA GLU A 276 59.80 -2.62 57.89
C GLU A 276 61.16 -1.89 58.00
N LEU A 277 61.19 -0.58 57.69
CA LEU A 277 62.40 0.24 57.84
C LEU A 277 62.80 0.41 59.31
N GLU A 278 61.85 0.58 60.22
CA GLU A 278 62.10 0.64 61.67
C GLU A 278 62.62 -0.69 62.21
N LEU A 279 62.05 -1.81 61.78
CA LEU A 279 62.51 -3.15 62.13
C LEU A 279 63.95 -3.38 61.64
N ALA A 280 64.28 -3.02 60.40
CA ALA A 280 65.64 -3.11 59.88
C ALA A 280 66.63 -2.30 60.74
N ARG A 281 66.29 -1.06 61.11
CA ARG A 281 67.11 -0.23 62.02
C ARG A 281 67.30 -0.88 63.39
N SER A 282 66.22 -1.39 64.00
CA SER A 282 66.30 -2.06 65.30
C SER A 282 67.18 -3.32 65.27
N CYS A 283 67.13 -4.08 64.17
CA CYS A 283 68.00 -5.25 63.98
C CYS A 283 69.47 -4.86 63.90
N THR A 284 69.81 -3.78 63.17
CA THR A 284 71.19 -3.28 63.11
C THR A 284 71.69 -2.81 64.49
N ASN A 285 70.87 -2.08 65.24
CA ASN A 285 71.20 -1.65 66.60
C ASN A 285 71.42 -2.84 67.54
N ARG A 286 70.57 -3.87 67.45
CA ARG A 286 70.70 -5.10 68.24
C ARG A 286 72.02 -5.82 67.95
N SER A 287 72.43 -5.92 66.69
CA SER A 287 73.72 -6.53 66.33
C SER A 287 74.94 -5.76 66.84
N ALA A 288 74.85 -4.43 66.90
CA ALA A 288 75.89 -3.59 67.52
C ALA A 288 75.94 -3.82 69.04
N THR A 289 74.79 -3.98 69.71
CA THR A 289 74.76 -4.26 71.16
C THR A 289 75.30 -5.65 71.51
N THR A 290 75.07 -6.67 70.68
CA THR A 290 75.62 -8.02 70.92
C THR A 290 77.14 -8.04 70.75
N SER A 291 77.70 -7.33 69.77
CA SER A 291 79.14 -7.17 69.60
C SER A 291 79.80 -6.51 70.82
N LEU A 292 79.21 -5.45 71.36
CA LEU A 292 79.71 -4.81 72.59
C LEU A 292 79.64 -5.74 73.82
N GLN A 293 78.63 -6.61 73.88
CA GLN A 293 78.48 -7.59 74.95
C GLN A 293 79.53 -8.71 74.86
N GLU A 294 79.91 -9.14 73.65
CA GLU A 294 80.99 -10.10 73.41
C GLU A 294 82.35 -9.53 73.82
N ASP A 295 82.65 -8.28 73.47
CA ASP A 295 83.88 -7.58 73.89
C ASP A 295 84.00 -7.49 75.42
N LEU A 296 82.89 -7.19 76.11
CA LEU A 296 82.84 -7.15 77.57
C LEU A 296 83.15 -8.53 78.21
N GLN A 297 82.69 -9.63 77.59
CA GLN A 297 82.99 -10.98 78.07
C GLN A 297 84.47 -11.35 77.87
N ALA A 298 85.08 -10.90 76.76
CA ALA A 298 86.51 -11.11 76.51
C ALA A 298 87.39 -10.40 77.56
N GLU A 299 87.05 -9.18 77.97
CA GLU A 299 87.78 -8.48 79.04
C GLU A 299 87.63 -9.16 80.41
N ARG A 300 86.43 -9.69 80.71
CA ARG A 300 86.21 -10.46 81.95
C ARG A 300 87.08 -11.73 82.01
N ALA A 301 87.28 -12.41 80.89
CA ALA A 301 88.15 -13.59 80.82
C ALA A 301 89.63 -13.26 81.09
N ARG A 302 90.12 -12.09 80.65
CA ARG A 302 91.49 -11.62 80.94
C ARG A 302 91.72 -11.32 82.42
N LEU A 303 90.72 -10.76 83.09
CA LEU A 303 90.76 -10.48 84.52
C LEU A 303 90.94 -11.78 85.34
N ILE A 304 90.18 -12.82 85.01
CA ILE A 304 90.25 -14.14 85.68
C ILE A 304 91.63 -14.79 85.50
N ALA A 305 92.28 -14.61 84.34
CA ALA A 305 93.62 -15.12 84.10
C ALA A 305 94.70 -14.42 84.96
N ALA A 306 94.52 -13.13 85.26
CA ALA A 306 95.40 -12.38 86.14
C ALA A 306 95.29 -12.85 87.61
N ASP A 307 94.07 -13.10 88.10
CA ASP A 307 93.83 -13.58 89.47
C ASP A 307 94.43 -14.97 89.73
N LYS A 308 94.45 -15.86 88.73
CA LYS A 308 95.10 -17.17 88.84
C LYS A 308 96.62 -17.07 89.08
N LYS A 309 97.27 -16.03 88.54
CA LYS A 309 98.72 -15.81 88.69
C LYS A 309 99.12 -15.33 90.08
N VAL A 310 98.20 -14.68 90.79
CA VAL A 310 98.37 -14.24 92.18
C VAL A 310 98.31 -15.43 93.15
N LEU A 311 97.44 -16.42 92.87
CA LEU A 311 97.30 -17.62 93.69
C LEU A 311 98.55 -18.52 93.65
N GLU A 312 99.25 -18.61 92.51
CA GLU A 312 100.49 -19.41 92.39
C GLU A 312 101.63 -18.88 93.27
N LEU A 313 101.75 -17.55 93.43
CA LEU A 313 102.76 -16.92 94.28
C LEU A 313 102.49 -17.11 95.79
N GLN A 314 101.24 -17.37 96.20
CA GLN A 314 100.89 -17.67 97.59
C GLN A 314 101.16 -19.14 97.99
N GLN A 315 101.31 -20.06 97.04
CA GLN A 315 101.51 -21.49 97.28
C GLN A 315 102.95 -21.82 97.76
N GLN A 316 103.95 -21.02 97.38
CA GLN A 316 105.37 -21.28 97.71
C GLN A 316 105.72 -21.04 99.19
N LEU A 317 104.96 -20.19 99.89
CA LEU A 317 105.17 -19.84 101.31
C LEU A 317 104.70 -20.92 102.30
N LYS A 318 103.72 -21.74 101.92
CA LYS A 318 103.05 -22.70 102.82
C LYS A 318 103.80 -24.04 102.97
N SER A 319 104.78 -24.31 102.11
CA SER A 319 105.52 -25.59 102.07
C SER A 319 106.54 -25.75 103.21
N ALA A 320 107.08 -24.67 103.77
CA ALA A 320 108.07 -24.69 104.85
C ALA A 320 107.47 -24.94 106.25
N GLN A 321 106.16 -24.75 106.42
CA GLN A 321 105.48 -24.81 107.73
C GLN A 321 104.90 -26.20 108.07
N HIS A 322 104.93 -27.14 107.12
CA HIS A 322 104.26 -28.44 107.24
C HIS A 322 105.12 -29.55 107.88
N GLN A 323 106.45 -29.40 107.94
CA GLN A 323 107.35 -30.40 108.54
C GLN A 323 107.31 -30.46 110.09
N LEU A 324 106.57 -29.57 110.77
CA LEU A 324 106.57 -29.47 112.24
C LEU A 324 105.31 -30.04 112.94
N ARG A 325 104.25 -30.44 112.22
CA ARG A 325 103.00 -30.94 112.86
C ARG A 325 102.58 -32.36 112.46
N VAL A 326 103.53 -33.14 111.95
CA VAL A 326 103.40 -34.59 111.80
C VAL A 326 103.42 -35.28 113.18
N GLU A 327 104.01 -34.65 114.19
CA GLU A 327 103.98 -35.18 115.53
C GLU A 327 102.72 -34.79 116.29
N GLU A 328 102.25 -35.74 117.06
CA GLU A 328 101.10 -35.58 117.92
C GLU A 328 99.75 -35.55 117.20
N ALA A 329 99.67 -36.22 116.04
CA ALA A 329 98.93 -37.47 115.78
C ALA A 329 98.04 -38.14 116.88
N ARG A 330 97.77 -37.48 118.01
CA ARG A 330 96.84 -37.84 119.09
C ARG A 330 95.41 -37.30 118.87
N ALA A 331 95.17 -36.54 117.80
CA ALA A 331 93.85 -35.97 117.45
C ALA A 331 92.96 -36.89 116.57
N GLY A 332 93.46 -38.05 116.13
CA GLY A 332 92.84 -38.88 115.08
C GLY A 332 91.49 -39.56 115.43
N GLU A 333 91.16 -39.74 116.70
CA GLU A 333 89.89 -40.37 117.11
C GLU A 333 88.71 -39.40 117.16
N SER A 334 88.95 -38.11 117.42
CA SER A 334 87.92 -37.04 117.32
C SER A 334 87.44 -36.85 115.87
N SER A 335 88.34 -37.05 114.91
CA SER A 335 88.04 -36.90 113.49
C SER A 335 87.14 -38.00 112.92
N ARG A 336 86.97 -39.16 113.59
CA ARG A 336 86.11 -40.25 113.08
C ARG A 336 84.63 -39.99 113.37
N LEU A 337 84.31 -39.56 114.59
CA LEU A 337 82.94 -39.19 114.98
C LEU A 337 82.47 -37.88 114.33
N GLU A 338 83.38 -36.95 114.00
CA GLU A 338 83.06 -35.80 113.16
C GLU A 338 82.73 -36.16 111.70
N ARG A 339 83.30 -37.24 111.15
CA ARG A 339 82.99 -37.68 109.76
C ARG A 339 81.59 -38.29 109.68
N ASP A 340 81.24 -39.19 110.60
CA ASP A 340 79.91 -39.83 110.60
C ASP A 340 78.77 -38.81 110.86
N SER A 341 79.04 -37.77 111.69
CA SER A 341 78.11 -36.66 111.92
C SER A 341 77.98 -35.73 110.70
N ARG A 342 79.07 -35.49 109.95
CA ARG A 342 79.04 -34.76 108.67
C ARG A 342 78.31 -35.55 107.59
N ASP A 343 78.53 -36.85 107.47
CA ASP A 343 77.88 -37.69 106.46
C ASP A 343 76.35 -37.79 106.68
N LEU A 344 75.90 -37.88 107.94
CA LEU A 344 74.45 -37.81 108.27
C LEU A 344 73.85 -36.41 108.03
N SER A 345 74.62 -35.36 108.30
CA SER A 345 74.21 -33.98 107.98
C SER A 345 74.14 -33.71 106.47
N ASP A 346 75.09 -34.26 105.71
CA ASP A 346 75.17 -34.14 104.26
C ASP A 346 74.06 -34.96 103.58
N THR A 347 73.75 -36.16 104.09
CA THR A 347 72.61 -36.96 103.59
C THR A 347 71.26 -36.33 103.94
N LEU A 348 71.08 -35.75 105.14
CA LEU A 348 69.87 -34.98 105.47
C LEU A 348 69.74 -33.71 104.61
N SER A 349 70.85 -33.05 104.30
CA SER A 349 70.88 -31.88 103.41
C SER A 349 70.58 -32.26 101.96
N ALA A 350 71.10 -33.40 101.49
CA ALA A 350 70.80 -33.96 100.17
C ALA A 350 69.32 -34.35 100.04
N LEU A 351 68.73 -35.00 101.06
CA LEU A 351 67.29 -35.32 101.06
C LEU A 351 66.41 -34.06 101.06
N ARG A 352 66.80 -33.00 101.78
CA ARG A 352 66.10 -31.71 101.73
C ARG A 352 66.23 -31.05 100.37
N ALA A 353 67.40 -31.09 99.74
CA ALA A 353 67.60 -30.59 98.38
C ALA A 353 66.74 -31.37 97.38
N GLN A 354 66.73 -32.70 97.46
CA GLN A 354 65.90 -33.56 96.62
C GLN A 354 64.40 -33.28 96.82
N GLN A 355 63.92 -33.11 98.06
CA GLN A 355 62.53 -32.75 98.31
C GLN A 355 62.16 -31.37 97.71
N GLN A 356 63.08 -30.40 97.75
CA GLN A 356 62.88 -29.09 97.14
C GLN A 356 62.89 -29.16 95.61
N GLU A 357 63.79 -29.94 95.01
CA GLU A 357 63.83 -30.21 93.57
C GLU A 357 62.55 -30.92 93.09
N GLU A 358 62.08 -31.92 93.82
CA GLU A 358 60.81 -32.60 93.54
C GLU A 358 59.61 -31.64 93.64
N HIS A 359 59.61 -30.73 94.60
CA HIS A 359 58.57 -29.71 94.72
C HIS A 359 58.62 -28.67 93.57
N ILE A 360 59.82 -28.25 93.14
CA ILE A 360 59.98 -27.34 91.99
C ILE A 360 59.57 -28.04 90.69
N THR A 361 59.98 -29.29 90.48
CA THR A 361 59.62 -30.06 89.29
C THR A 361 58.12 -30.34 89.23
N ARG A 362 57.46 -30.67 90.35
CA ARG A 362 55.98 -30.78 90.39
C ARG A 362 55.30 -29.46 89.99
N LYS A 363 55.74 -28.32 90.53
CA LYS A 363 55.19 -27.00 90.14
C LYS A 363 55.38 -26.68 88.66
N LEU A 364 56.55 -27.00 88.10
CA LEU A 364 56.80 -26.81 86.67
C LEU A 364 55.92 -27.72 85.81
N LEU A 365 55.68 -28.96 86.25
CA LEU A 365 54.78 -29.90 85.57
C LEU A 365 53.32 -29.45 85.67
N GLU A 366 52.86 -28.96 86.82
CA GLU A 366 51.52 -28.37 87.00
C GLU A 366 51.32 -27.16 86.08
N GLN A 367 52.28 -26.23 86.02
CA GLN A 367 52.24 -25.08 85.09
C GLN A 367 52.17 -25.54 83.63
N ARG A 368 52.98 -26.53 83.25
CA ARG A 368 52.96 -27.09 81.90
C ARG A 368 51.65 -27.80 81.59
N GLU A 369 51.04 -28.49 82.56
CA GLU A 369 49.72 -29.09 82.40
C GLU A 369 48.65 -28.02 82.19
N GLU A 370 48.67 -26.94 82.98
CA GLU A 370 47.75 -25.81 82.82
C GLU A 370 47.89 -25.15 81.44
N GLU A 371 49.11 -24.92 80.95
CA GLU A 371 49.38 -24.41 79.60
C GLU A 371 48.83 -25.36 78.51
N LEU A 372 49.05 -26.66 78.66
CA LEU A 372 48.50 -27.67 77.74
C LEU A 372 46.96 -27.69 77.78
N GLN A 373 46.36 -27.59 78.96
CA GLN A 373 44.90 -27.51 79.09
C GLN A 373 44.35 -26.23 78.43
N GLN A 374 45.02 -25.09 78.56
CA GLN A 374 44.65 -23.85 77.88
C GLN A 374 44.77 -23.98 76.35
N LEU A 375 45.84 -24.59 75.86
CA LEU A 375 46.01 -24.88 74.43
C LEU A 375 44.89 -25.77 73.90
N VAL A 376 44.55 -26.86 74.60
CA VAL A 376 43.43 -27.75 74.24
C VAL A 376 42.10 -26.99 74.22
N ARG A 377 41.82 -26.14 75.21
CA ARG A 377 40.60 -25.29 75.20
C ARG A 377 40.59 -24.35 74.00
N SER A 378 41.71 -23.71 73.69
CA SER A 378 41.83 -22.80 72.53
C SER A 378 41.61 -23.53 71.20
N LEU A 379 42.14 -24.75 71.06
CA LEU A 379 41.97 -25.59 69.88
C LEU A 379 40.52 -26.03 69.72
N ARG A 380 39.85 -26.45 70.79
CA ARG A 380 38.41 -26.79 70.76
C ARG A 380 37.53 -25.60 70.34
N LEU A 381 37.84 -24.39 70.81
CA LEU A 381 37.13 -23.18 70.38
C LEU A 381 37.36 -22.88 68.89
N LYS A 382 38.59 -23.03 68.40
CA LYS A 382 38.92 -22.89 66.97
C LYS A 382 38.20 -23.95 66.13
N GLU A 383 38.19 -25.21 66.57
CA GLU A 383 37.47 -26.30 65.91
C GLU A 383 35.96 -26.01 65.85
N ALA A 384 35.34 -25.61 66.96
CA ALA A 384 33.92 -25.22 66.98
C ALA A 384 33.62 -24.00 66.09
N SER A 385 34.56 -23.07 65.92
CA SER A 385 34.44 -21.95 64.99
C SER A 385 34.52 -22.41 63.53
N LEU A 386 35.47 -23.29 63.21
CA LEU A 386 35.63 -23.84 61.87
C LEU A 386 34.43 -24.70 61.46
N THR A 387 33.89 -25.51 62.36
CA THR A 387 32.69 -26.31 62.10
C THR A 387 31.48 -25.42 61.78
N ARG A 388 31.28 -24.33 62.53
CA ARG A 388 30.22 -23.35 62.24
C ARG A 388 30.42 -22.71 60.86
N ALA A 389 31.62 -22.21 60.56
CA ALA A 389 31.93 -21.65 59.24
C ALA A 389 31.72 -22.68 58.11
N ASN A 390 32.08 -23.94 58.31
CA ASN A 390 31.90 -25.00 57.33
C ASN A 390 30.41 -25.32 57.08
N THR A 391 29.58 -25.30 58.13
CA THR A 391 28.13 -25.44 57.98
C THR A 391 27.51 -24.26 57.22
N GLU A 392 27.94 -23.04 57.51
CA GLU A 392 27.48 -21.84 56.80
C GLU A 392 27.88 -21.88 55.32
N LEU A 393 29.12 -22.27 55.01
CA LEU A 393 29.58 -22.47 53.63
C LEU A 393 28.79 -23.58 52.93
N SER A 394 28.52 -24.70 53.60
CA SER A 394 27.73 -25.80 53.04
C SER A 394 26.30 -25.35 52.70
N HIS A 395 25.65 -24.58 53.59
CA HIS A 395 24.35 -23.98 53.29
C HIS A 395 24.42 -22.98 52.14
N ARG A 396 25.50 -22.19 52.06
CA ARG A 396 25.69 -21.24 50.96
C ARG A 396 25.86 -21.95 49.61
N VAL A 397 26.59 -23.06 49.57
CA VAL A 397 26.73 -23.91 48.38
C VAL A 397 25.37 -24.45 47.95
N GLN A 398 24.58 -25.04 48.86
CA GLN A 398 23.23 -25.54 48.55
C GLN A 398 22.29 -24.43 48.02
N GLN A 399 22.38 -23.21 48.57
CA GLN A 399 21.64 -22.05 48.07
C GLN A 399 22.05 -21.67 46.64
N LEU A 400 23.34 -21.74 46.32
CA LEU A 400 23.82 -21.45 44.97
C LEU A 400 23.44 -22.57 43.99
N GLU A 401 23.51 -23.83 44.39
CA GLU A 401 23.09 -24.99 43.58
C GLU A 401 21.60 -24.92 43.23
N THR A 402 20.74 -24.63 44.21
CA THR A 402 19.30 -24.45 43.96
C THR A 402 19.02 -23.29 43.02
N ARG A 403 19.71 -22.15 43.18
CA ARG A 403 19.59 -21.01 42.27
C ARG A 403 20.09 -21.33 40.87
N LEU A 404 21.20 -22.05 40.73
CA LEU A 404 21.70 -22.52 39.44
C LEU A 404 20.70 -23.45 38.76
N SER A 405 20.12 -24.40 39.49
CA SER A 405 19.09 -25.30 38.95
C SER A 405 17.88 -24.52 38.43
N ILE A 406 17.40 -23.51 39.17
CA ILE A 406 16.30 -22.64 38.71
C ILE A 406 16.68 -21.93 37.40
N LEU A 407 17.85 -21.28 37.37
CA LEU A 407 18.33 -20.56 36.17
C LEU A 407 18.51 -21.50 34.96
N GLU A 408 18.97 -22.73 35.17
CA GLU A 408 19.05 -23.73 34.10
C GLU A 408 17.67 -24.10 33.56
N THR A 409 16.65 -24.24 34.43
CA THR A 409 15.28 -24.51 33.98
C THR A 409 14.67 -23.33 33.23
N GLU A 410 14.91 -22.10 33.68
CA GLU A 410 14.47 -20.88 33.00
C GLU A 410 15.13 -20.73 31.63
N LEU A 411 16.44 -21.02 31.55
CA LEU A 411 17.18 -21.02 30.29
C LEU A 411 16.67 -22.10 29.33
N ARG A 412 16.30 -23.29 29.84
CA ARG A 412 15.64 -24.33 29.02
C ARG A 412 14.28 -23.87 28.51
N LYS A 413 13.46 -23.25 29.35
CA LYS A 413 12.14 -22.71 28.96
C LYS A 413 12.27 -21.62 27.90
N ALA A 414 13.16 -20.64 28.11
CA ALA A 414 13.42 -19.58 27.14
C ALA A 414 13.92 -20.13 25.79
N ARG A 415 14.73 -21.20 25.79
CA ARG A 415 15.15 -21.88 24.56
C ARG A 415 14.00 -22.56 23.84
N GLU A 416 13.07 -23.21 24.55
CA GLU A 416 11.89 -23.81 23.92
C GLU A 416 10.92 -22.74 23.38
N GLU A 417 10.68 -21.66 24.13
CA GLU A 417 9.90 -20.52 23.66
C GLU A 417 10.50 -19.88 22.40
N ALA A 418 11.83 -19.75 22.34
CA ALA A 418 12.52 -19.27 21.15
C ALA A 418 12.35 -20.22 19.96
N LYS A 419 12.42 -21.54 20.16
CA LYS A 419 12.15 -22.54 19.11
C LYS A 419 10.72 -22.48 18.61
N ASP A 420 9.75 -22.33 19.50
CA ASP A 420 8.34 -22.26 19.11
C ASP A 420 8.02 -20.94 18.41
N SER A 421 8.64 -19.84 18.83
CA SER A 421 8.60 -18.55 18.13
C SER A 421 9.23 -18.64 16.73
N GLN A 422 10.34 -19.37 16.59
CA GLN A 422 10.95 -19.63 15.29
C GLN A 422 10.03 -20.45 14.39
N LYS A 423 9.40 -21.52 14.91
CA LYS A 423 8.43 -22.33 14.15
C LYS A 423 7.22 -21.51 13.72
N SER A 424 6.68 -20.66 14.59
CA SER A 424 5.53 -19.81 14.24
C SER A 424 5.91 -18.76 13.20
N SER A 425 7.11 -18.16 13.31
CA SER A 425 7.67 -17.27 12.29
C SER A 425 7.83 -17.97 10.93
N HIS A 426 8.38 -19.19 10.91
CA HIS A 426 8.47 -19.98 9.68
C HIS A 426 7.09 -20.29 9.06
N ARG A 427 6.09 -20.68 9.86
CA ARG A 427 4.71 -20.88 9.36
C ARG A 427 4.10 -19.61 8.79
N LEU A 428 4.32 -18.46 9.43
CA LEU A 428 3.86 -17.17 8.91
C LEU A 428 4.57 -16.83 7.59
N GLN A 429 5.86 -17.14 7.48
CA GLN A 429 6.63 -16.94 6.26
C GLN A 429 6.13 -17.84 5.12
N GLU A 430 5.84 -19.12 5.39
CA GLU A 430 5.21 -20.04 4.43
C GLU A 430 3.83 -19.53 3.99
N GLY A 431 3.00 -19.06 4.93
CA GLY A 431 1.70 -18.46 4.63
C GLY A 431 1.81 -17.20 3.78
N LEU A 432 2.80 -16.34 4.04
CA LEU A 432 3.07 -15.15 3.24
C LEU A 432 3.44 -15.52 1.79
N VAL A 433 4.31 -16.50 1.61
CA VAL A 433 4.71 -16.99 0.27
C VAL A 433 3.51 -17.59 -0.47
N ALA A 434 2.67 -18.37 0.20
CA ALA A 434 1.45 -18.92 -0.40
C ALA A 434 0.47 -17.81 -0.84
N CYS A 435 0.24 -16.81 0.00
CA CYS A 435 -0.58 -15.65 -0.35
C CYS A 435 0.01 -14.83 -1.51
N GLN A 436 1.34 -14.67 -1.57
CA GLN A 436 2.02 -14.02 -2.69
C GLN A 436 1.79 -14.77 -4.01
N GLN A 437 1.97 -16.09 -4.01
CA GLN A 437 1.71 -16.94 -5.18
C GLN A 437 0.25 -16.87 -5.63
N GLU A 438 -0.71 -16.83 -4.70
CA GLU A 438 -2.12 -16.67 -5.05
C GLU A 438 -2.43 -15.29 -5.63
N SER A 439 -1.82 -14.23 -5.10
CA SER A 439 -1.93 -12.88 -5.66
C SER A 439 -1.38 -12.82 -7.09
N GLU A 440 -0.22 -13.44 -7.35
CA GLU A 440 0.35 -13.54 -8.70
C GLU A 440 -0.55 -14.34 -9.65
N ARG A 441 -1.14 -15.45 -9.18
CA ARG A 441 -2.12 -16.23 -9.95
C ARG A 441 -3.33 -15.38 -10.33
N LEU A 442 -3.93 -14.69 -9.36
CA LEU A 442 -5.09 -13.82 -9.58
C LEU A 442 -4.75 -12.65 -10.51
N GLN A 443 -3.54 -12.09 -10.41
CA GLN A 443 -3.06 -11.06 -11.34
C GLN A 443 -2.98 -11.61 -12.77
N GLY A 444 -2.49 -12.83 -12.96
CA GLY A 444 -2.48 -13.52 -14.24
C GLY A 444 -3.88 -13.77 -14.81
N GLU A 445 -4.81 -14.23 -13.96
CA GLU A 445 -6.23 -14.43 -14.33
C GLU A 445 -6.89 -13.10 -14.75
N LEU A 446 -6.64 -12.01 -14.00
CA LEU A 446 -7.15 -10.68 -14.35
C LEU A 446 -6.60 -10.20 -15.68
N GLN A 447 -5.30 -10.38 -15.94
CA GLN A 447 -4.69 -10.01 -17.21
C GLN A 447 -5.28 -10.82 -18.37
N GLN A 448 -5.59 -12.09 -18.16
CA GLN A 448 -6.26 -12.91 -19.17
C GLN A 448 -7.67 -12.40 -19.48
N VAL A 449 -8.45 -12.04 -18.45
CA VAL A 449 -9.80 -11.46 -18.64
C VAL A 449 -9.74 -10.13 -19.38
N LEU A 450 -8.77 -9.27 -19.06
CA LEU A 450 -8.56 -8.01 -19.79
C LEU A 450 -8.29 -8.25 -21.28
N LEU A 451 -7.43 -9.22 -21.61
CA LEU A 451 -7.16 -9.59 -23.01
C LEU A 451 -8.41 -10.11 -23.72
N GLN A 452 -9.27 -10.87 -23.02
CA GLN A 452 -10.55 -11.33 -23.58
C GLN A 452 -11.50 -10.16 -23.83
N CYS A 453 -11.63 -9.22 -22.88
CA CYS A 453 -12.43 -8.00 -23.04
C CYS A 453 -11.96 -7.18 -24.24
N ASP A 454 -10.65 -6.96 -24.38
CA ASP A 454 -10.07 -6.26 -25.53
C ASP A 454 -10.42 -6.95 -26.86
N ALA A 455 -10.35 -8.29 -26.91
CA ALA A 455 -10.72 -9.05 -28.09
C ALA A 455 -12.22 -8.89 -28.43
N HIS A 456 -13.10 -8.87 -27.42
CA HIS A 456 -14.53 -8.63 -27.62
C HIS A 456 -14.82 -7.21 -28.12
N VAL A 457 -14.16 -6.19 -27.56
CA VAL A 457 -14.27 -4.79 -28.01
C VAL A 457 -13.80 -4.64 -29.46
N ARG A 458 -12.67 -5.26 -29.83
CA ARG A 458 -12.18 -5.25 -31.22
C ARG A 458 -13.19 -5.88 -32.18
N LYS A 459 -13.75 -7.06 -31.85
CA LYS A 459 -14.78 -7.72 -32.67
C LYS A 459 -16.04 -6.87 -32.83
N TYR A 460 -16.47 -6.19 -31.76
CA TYR A 460 -17.62 -5.29 -31.81
C TYR A 460 -17.36 -4.09 -32.72
N ASN A 461 -16.21 -3.42 -32.55
CA ASN A 461 -15.82 -2.28 -33.38
C ASN A 461 -15.69 -2.65 -34.86
N GLU A 462 -15.17 -3.84 -35.16
CA GLU A 462 -15.10 -4.37 -36.52
C GLU A 462 -16.50 -4.54 -37.12
N LYS A 463 -17.44 -5.20 -36.41
CA LYS A 463 -18.84 -5.31 -36.86
C LYS A 463 -19.48 -3.94 -37.06
N GLN A 464 -19.26 -3.01 -36.14
CA GLN A 464 -19.77 -1.64 -36.26
C GLN A 464 -19.23 -0.94 -37.52
N SER A 465 -17.93 -1.08 -37.80
CA SER A 465 -17.29 -0.54 -39.01
C SER A 465 -17.87 -1.16 -40.29
N GLN A 466 -18.11 -2.47 -40.30
CA GLN A 466 -18.76 -3.17 -41.40
C GLN A 466 -20.19 -2.64 -41.64
N HIS A 467 -21.00 -2.48 -40.59
CA HIS A 467 -22.35 -1.90 -40.70
C HIS A 467 -22.32 -0.46 -41.20
N LYS A 468 -21.40 0.37 -40.70
CA LYS A 468 -21.20 1.75 -41.18
C LYS A 468 -20.86 1.78 -42.67
N THR A 469 -20.05 0.84 -43.13
CA THR A 469 -19.69 0.70 -44.55
C THR A 469 -20.87 0.27 -45.41
N LYS A 470 -21.62 -0.76 -45.00
CA LYS A 470 -22.86 -1.20 -45.69
C LYS A 470 -23.88 -0.08 -45.80
N LEU A 471 -24.07 0.70 -44.74
CA LEU A 471 -24.99 1.85 -44.74
C LEU A 471 -24.56 2.93 -45.73
N ARG A 472 -23.25 3.25 -45.78
CA ARG A 472 -22.70 4.21 -46.77
C ARG A 472 -22.93 3.72 -48.20
N GLN A 473 -22.70 2.43 -48.48
CA GLN A 473 -22.95 1.83 -49.79
C GLN A 473 -24.42 1.91 -50.18
N ALA A 474 -25.33 1.53 -49.27
CA ALA A 474 -26.77 1.65 -49.50
C ALA A 474 -27.19 3.10 -49.79
N LYS A 475 -26.70 4.06 -48.98
CA LYS A 475 -26.95 5.49 -49.19
C LYS A 475 -26.46 5.95 -50.57
N GLN A 476 -25.28 5.51 -51.01
CA GLN A 476 -24.74 5.85 -52.32
C GLN A 476 -25.59 5.28 -53.47
N LEU A 477 -26.07 4.03 -53.35
CA LEU A 477 -26.96 3.43 -54.34
C LEU A 477 -28.30 4.19 -54.42
N PHE A 478 -28.89 4.54 -53.27
CA PHE A 478 -30.10 5.36 -53.22
C PHE A 478 -29.89 6.71 -53.89
N LEU A 479 -28.81 7.43 -53.58
CA LEU A 479 -28.52 8.72 -54.21
C LEU A 479 -28.38 8.59 -55.74
N LYS A 480 -27.73 7.54 -56.24
CA LYS A 480 -27.64 7.29 -57.69
C LYS A 480 -29.01 7.01 -58.31
N ALA A 481 -29.83 6.19 -57.66
CA ALA A 481 -31.18 5.87 -58.14
C ALA A 481 -32.11 7.10 -58.11
N THR A 482 -32.02 7.93 -57.06
CA THR A 482 -32.74 9.21 -56.97
C THR A 482 -32.31 10.15 -58.08
N ALA A 483 -31.01 10.36 -58.30
CA ALA A 483 -30.53 11.19 -59.39
C ALA A 483 -30.99 10.69 -60.77
N GLN A 484 -30.99 9.37 -61.00
CA GLN A 484 -31.52 8.78 -62.24
C GLN A 484 -33.03 9.04 -62.41
N ARG A 485 -33.82 8.91 -61.33
CA ARG A 485 -35.24 9.21 -61.34
C ARG A 485 -35.49 10.69 -61.62
N ASP A 486 -34.76 11.59 -60.98
CA ASP A 486 -34.89 13.04 -61.16
C ASP A 486 -34.57 13.43 -62.61
N CYS A 487 -33.50 12.88 -63.19
CA CYS A 487 -33.20 13.06 -64.62
C CYS A 487 -34.31 12.54 -65.54
N THR A 488 -34.99 11.45 -65.16
CA THR A 488 -36.09 10.88 -65.95
C THR A 488 -37.35 11.74 -65.82
N ILE A 489 -37.68 12.18 -64.61
CA ILE A 489 -38.80 13.10 -64.34
C ILE A 489 -38.59 14.38 -65.14
N GLN A 490 -37.41 14.98 -65.09
CA GLN A 490 -37.11 16.20 -65.83
C GLN A 490 -37.28 16.03 -67.35
N LYS A 491 -36.90 14.87 -67.91
CA LYS A 491 -37.15 14.55 -69.33
C LYS A 491 -38.64 14.47 -69.63
N LEU A 492 -39.39 13.73 -68.81
CA LEU A 492 -40.85 13.58 -68.99
C LEU A 492 -41.60 14.91 -68.81
N GLU A 493 -41.16 15.77 -67.90
CA GLU A 493 -41.71 17.12 -67.73
C GLU A 493 -41.48 17.98 -68.99
N ASN A 494 -40.28 17.92 -69.57
CA ASN A 494 -39.99 18.61 -70.84
C ASN A 494 -40.84 18.07 -72.00
N ASP A 495 -40.98 16.75 -72.09
CA ASP A 495 -41.81 16.11 -73.12
C ASP A 495 -43.30 16.49 -72.95
N LEU A 496 -43.79 16.53 -71.71
CA LEU A 496 -45.16 16.96 -71.38
C LEU A 496 -45.40 18.43 -71.75
N LEU A 497 -44.44 19.31 -71.46
CA LEU A 497 -44.50 20.72 -71.85
C LEU A 497 -44.53 20.86 -73.38
N LEU A 498 -43.70 20.12 -74.09
CA LEU A 498 -43.68 20.12 -75.55
C LEU A 498 -45.00 19.60 -76.13
N ALA A 499 -45.51 18.47 -75.64
CA ALA A 499 -46.79 17.90 -76.05
C ALA A 499 -47.96 18.85 -75.77
N SER A 500 -47.96 19.53 -74.62
CA SER A 500 -48.97 20.54 -74.28
C SER A 500 -48.92 21.73 -75.23
N SER A 501 -47.72 22.20 -75.59
CA SER A 501 -47.54 23.28 -76.58
C SER A 501 -48.03 22.86 -77.97
N LEU A 502 -47.71 21.64 -78.40
CA LEU A 502 -48.17 21.11 -79.69
C LEU A 502 -49.69 20.94 -79.72
N SER A 503 -50.29 20.41 -78.65
CA SER A 503 -51.75 20.28 -78.52
C SER A 503 -52.45 21.65 -78.50
N HIS A 504 -51.86 22.67 -77.85
CA HIS A 504 -52.40 24.03 -77.90
C HIS A 504 -52.40 24.59 -79.33
N LYS A 505 -51.28 24.45 -80.05
CA LYS A 505 -51.19 24.84 -81.47
C LYS A 505 -52.15 24.06 -82.36
N GLU A 506 -52.39 22.79 -82.07
CA GLU A 506 -53.39 21.99 -82.79
C GLU A 506 -54.81 22.51 -82.54
N LYS A 507 -55.17 22.84 -81.29
CA LYS A 507 -56.45 23.46 -80.96
C LYS A 507 -56.63 24.80 -81.66
N GLU A 508 -55.59 25.64 -81.71
CA GLU A 508 -55.60 26.90 -82.48
C GLU A 508 -55.88 26.64 -83.97
N ARG A 509 -55.19 25.67 -84.58
CA ARG A 509 -55.44 25.29 -85.99
C ARG A 509 -56.86 24.78 -86.22
N ILE A 510 -57.37 23.91 -85.34
CA ILE A 510 -58.75 23.42 -85.40
C ILE A 510 -59.72 24.61 -85.31
N HIS A 511 -59.49 25.55 -84.40
CA HIS A 511 -60.33 26.73 -84.25
C HIS A 511 -60.35 27.58 -85.51
N THR A 512 -59.18 27.87 -86.11
CA THR A 512 -59.09 28.59 -87.39
C THR A 512 -59.86 27.88 -88.51
N VAL A 513 -59.70 26.55 -88.64
CA VAL A 513 -60.43 25.76 -89.64
C VAL A 513 -61.94 25.75 -89.37
N MET A 514 -62.37 25.70 -88.12
CA MET A 514 -63.78 25.80 -87.74
C MET A 514 -64.36 27.16 -88.11
N GLU A 515 -63.65 28.26 -87.83
CA GLU A 515 -64.07 29.61 -88.22
C GLU A 515 -64.18 29.77 -89.74
N GLU A 516 -63.22 29.24 -90.49
CA GLU A 516 -63.29 29.23 -91.96
C GLU A 516 -64.45 28.38 -92.49
N ASN A 517 -64.70 27.21 -91.91
CA ASN A 517 -65.85 26.37 -92.27
C ASN A 517 -67.19 27.05 -91.98
N GLU A 518 -67.33 27.75 -90.85
CA GLU A 518 -68.53 28.54 -90.56
C GLU A 518 -68.73 29.65 -91.59
N LYS A 519 -67.65 30.38 -91.96
CA LYS A 519 -67.72 31.38 -93.03
C LYS A 519 -68.17 30.76 -94.35
N LEU A 520 -67.59 29.63 -94.75
CA LEU A 520 -67.97 28.90 -95.97
C LEU A 520 -69.41 28.37 -95.91
N LEU A 521 -69.89 27.94 -94.74
CA LEU A 521 -71.28 27.52 -94.54
C LEU A 521 -72.23 28.71 -94.67
N GLU A 522 -71.88 29.86 -94.11
CA GLU A 522 -72.63 31.11 -94.23
C GLU A 522 -72.71 31.53 -95.70
N GLU A 523 -71.57 31.57 -96.41
CA GLU A 523 -71.52 31.84 -97.85
C GLU A 523 -72.37 30.85 -98.66
N LYS A 524 -72.32 29.55 -98.33
CA LYS A 524 -73.16 28.54 -98.97
C LYS A 524 -74.65 28.81 -98.72
N ARG A 525 -75.04 29.16 -97.50
CA ARG A 525 -76.44 29.51 -97.16
C ARG A 525 -76.89 30.73 -97.96
N GLU A 526 -76.06 31.76 -98.05
CA GLU A 526 -76.33 32.96 -98.87
C GLU A 526 -76.47 32.63 -100.36
N LEU A 527 -75.59 31.81 -100.92
CA LEU A 527 -75.66 31.38 -102.31
C LEU A 527 -76.92 30.55 -102.59
N LEU A 528 -77.29 29.63 -101.69
CA LEU A 528 -78.54 28.87 -101.80
C LEU A 528 -79.77 29.78 -101.75
N HIS A 529 -79.76 30.81 -100.89
CA HIS A 529 -80.82 31.82 -100.85
C HIS A 529 -80.93 32.54 -102.20
N LYS A 530 -79.81 33.01 -102.76
CA LYS A 530 -79.77 33.67 -104.07
C LYS A 530 -80.26 32.76 -105.21
N ILE A 531 -79.93 31.46 -105.18
CA ILE A 531 -80.44 30.48 -106.15
C ILE A 531 -81.95 30.32 -106.01
N SER A 532 -82.44 30.16 -104.78
CA SER A 532 -83.88 30.02 -104.51
C SER A 532 -84.66 31.25 -104.96
N GLU A 533 -84.13 32.46 -104.72
CA GLU A 533 -84.69 33.71 -105.25
C GLU A 533 -84.70 33.74 -106.78
N ALA A 534 -83.61 33.32 -107.43
CA ALA A 534 -83.54 33.25 -108.89
C ALA A 534 -84.53 32.23 -109.47
N GLU A 535 -84.72 31.07 -108.83
CA GLU A 535 -85.72 30.05 -109.21
C GLU A 535 -87.15 30.57 -109.02
N GLU A 536 -87.44 31.24 -107.91
CA GLU A 536 -88.71 31.94 -107.65
C GLU A 536 -89.01 32.97 -108.73
N MET A 537 -88.03 33.80 -109.08
CA MET A 537 -88.13 34.81 -110.13
C MET A 537 -88.30 34.15 -111.51
N GLY A 538 -87.60 33.05 -111.79
CA GLY A 538 -87.75 32.24 -113.00
C GLY A 538 -89.15 31.61 -113.10
N SER A 539 -89.68 31.06 -112.00
CA SER A 539 -91.04 30.49 -111.91
C SER A 539 -92.12 31.57 -112.08
N LYS A 540 -91.96 32.73 -111.45
CA LYS A 540 -92.81 33.91 -111.67
C LYS A 540 -92.75 34.35 -113.13
N GLY A 541 -91.56 34.42 -113.71
CA GLY A 541 -91.35 34.71 -115.13
C GLY A 541 -92.04 33.70 -116.04
N MET A 542 -91.92 32.40 -115.75
CA MET A 542 -92.54 31.32 -116.51
C MET A 542 -94.07 31.32 -116.41
N ARG A 543 -94.63 31.59 -115.22
CA ARG A 543 -96.09 31.79 -115.04
C ARG A 543 -96.59 33.00 -115.82
N THR A 544 -95.82 34.09 -115.81
CA THR A 544 -96.12 35.29 -116.58
C THR A 544 -96.08 34.98 -118.09
N ALA A 545 -95.03 34.32 -118.55
CA ALA A 545 -94.89 33.88 -119.95
C ALA A 545 -96.02 32.92 -120.37
N SER A 546 -96.40 31.97 -119.51
CA SER A 546 -97.53 31.06 -119.77
C SER A 546 -98.86 31.82 -119.90
N THR A 547 -99.07 32.83 -119.05
CA THR A 547 -100.23 33.73 -119.13
C THR A 547 -100.23 34.52 -120.44
N VAL A 548 -99.07 35.07 -120.84
CA VAL A 548 -98.93 35.77 -122.12
C VAL A 548 -99.15 34.82 -123.31
N GLN A 549 -98.59 33.61 -123.29
CA GLN A 549 -98.79 32.60 -124.33
C GLN A 549 -100.26 32.23 -124.48
N HIS A 550 -100.99 32.07 -123.37
CA HIS A 550 -102.44 31.84 -123.43
C HIS A 550 -103.17 33.01 -124.11
N ARG A 551 -102.82 34.26 -123.78
CA ARG A 551 -103.34 35.44 -124.49
C ARG A 551 -103.02 35.42 -125.98
N VAL A 552 -101.79 35.07 -126.36
CA VAL A 552 -101.40 34.95 -127.78
C VAL A 552 -102.25 33.88 -128.48
N ASN A 553 -102.41 32.70 -127.88
CA ASN A 553 -103.24 31.64 -128.46
C ASN A 553 -104.70 32.07 -128.65
N VAL A 554 -105.27 32.83 -127.71
CA VAL A 554 -106.63 33.39 -127.84
C VAL A 554 -106.69 34.35 -129.02
N LEU A 555 -105.73 35.26 -129.13
CA LEU A 555 -105.63 36.21 -130.25
C LEU A 555 -105.44 35.48 -131.60
N GLU A 556 -104.67 34.38 -131.64
CA GLU A 556 -104.52 33.56 -132.85
C GLU A 556 -105.85 32.91 -133.29
N VAL A 557 -106.67 32.43 -132.36
CA VAL A 557 -108.01 31.89 -132.66
C VAL A 557 -108.95 32.98 -133.16
N GLU A 558 -108.95 34.15 -132.52
CA GLU A 558 -109.72 35.31 -133.00
C GLU A 558 -109.30 35.72 -134.42
N ASN A 559 -108.00 35.73 -134.70
CA ASN A 559 -107.46 36.09 -136.03
C ASN A 559 -107.89 35.07 -137.11
N ARG A 560 -107.90 33.76 -136.79
CA ARG A 560 -108.50 32.74 -137.68
C ARG A 560 -109.99 32.98 -137.92
N GLN A 561 -110.77 33.28 -136.88
CA GLN A 561 -112.20 33.57 -137.02
C GLN A 561 -112.46 34.82 -137.87
N LEU A 562 -111.59 35.84 -137.77
CA LEU A 562 -111.64 37.02 -138.62
C LEU A 562 -111.33 36.68 -140.08
N GLN A 563 -110.29 35.88 -140.35
CA GLN A 563 -109.99 35.39 -141.70
C GLN A 563 -111.17 34.62 -142.32
N ASP A 564 -111.81 33.73 -141.57
CA ASP A 564 -112.99 32.98 -142.03
C ASP A 564 -114.19 33.88 -142.33
N ARG A 565 -114.40 34.94 -141.53
CA ARG A 565 -115.42 35.96 -141.81
C ARG A 565 -115.12 36.75 -143.08
N THR A 566 -113.85 37.12 -143.30
CA THR A 566 -113.41 37.81 -144.53
C THR A 566 -113.65 36.96 -145.76
N LEU A 567 -113.37 35.65 -145.72
CA LEU A 567 -113.65 34.72 -146.82
C LEU A 567 -115.15 34.62 -147.13
N LYS A 568 -116.01 34.55 -146.11
CA LYS A 568 -117.47 34.51 -146.30
C LYS A 568 -118.02 35.78 -146.96
N LEU A 569 -117.52 36.96 -146.57
CA LEU A 569 -117.89 38.24 -147.17
C LEU A 569 -117.43 38.33 -148.64
N SER A 570 -116.22 37.84 -148.95
CA SER A 570 -115.70 37.80 -150.33
C SER A 570 -116.57 36.95 -151.27
N ASN A 571 -117.12 35.83 -150.78
CA ASN A 571 -118.03 34.98 -151.55
C ASN A 571 -119.40 35.65 -151.82
N GLN A 572 -119.92 36.45 -150.87
CA GLN A 572 -121.18 37.19 -151.06
C GLN A 572 -121.06 38.30 -152.11
N VAL A 573 -119.92 39.02 -152.13
CA VAL A 573 -119.63 40.03 -153.15
C VAL A 573 -119.60 39.39 -154.56
N SER A 574 -118.96 38.22 -154.68
CA SER A 574 -118.85 37.48 -155.95
C SER A 574 -120.21 36.99 -156.50
N SER A 575 -121.20 36.75 -155.64
CA SER A 575 -122.55 36.36 -156.06
C SER A 575 -123.41 37.51 -156.58
N LEU A 576 -123.23 38.72 -156.03
CA LEU A 576 -124.01 39.90 -156.39
C LEU A 576 -123.59 40.48 -157.75
N GLU A 577 -122.30 40.41 -158.08
CA GLU A 577 -121.78 40.87 -159.39
C GLU A 577 -122.29 40.05 -160.59
N ARG A 578 -122.73 38.80 -160.35
CA ARG A 578 -123.23 37.89 -161.39
C ARG A 578 -124.71 38.12 -161.72
N ALA A 579 -125.50 38.60 -160.77
CA ALA A 579 -126.92 38.90 -160.95
C ALA A 579 -127.16 40.18 -161.76
N LEU A 580 -126.26 41.16 -161.67
CA LEU A 580 -126.44 42.46 -162.31
C LEU A 580 -126.26 42.45 -163.83
N ARG A 581 -125.49 41.49 -164.39
CA ARG A 581 -125.23 41.41 -165.85
C ARG A 581 -126.37 40.81 -166.67
N ASN A 582 -127.31 40.08 -166.05
CA ASN A 582 -128.34 39.33 -166.79
C ASN A 582 -129.62 40.12 -167.11
N VAL A 583 -129.79 41.36 -166.63
CA VAL A 583 -131.03 42.15 -166.80
C VAL A 583 -130.93 43.19 -167.94
N GLN A 584 -129.77 43.38 -168.58
CA GLN A 584 -129.53 44.45 -169.55
C GLN A 584 -129.68 44.09 -171.05
N SER A 585 -130.13 42.89 -171.46
CA SER A 585 -129.95 42.44 -172.86
C SER A 585 -131.13 41.81 -173.62
N PHE A 586 -132.41 42.09 -173.33
CA PHE A 586 -133.52 41.80 -174.27
C PHE A 586 -134.74 42.72 -174.01
N TYR A 587 -134.87 43.85 -174.73
CA TYR A 587 -136.12 44.38 -175.33
C TYR A 587 -135.89 45.75 -176.02
N SER A 588 -135.77 45.75 -177.34
CA SER A 588 -136.02 46.86 -178.26
C SER A 588 -136.56 46.28 -179.58
N LEU A 589 -137.73 46.81 -180.01
CA LEU A 589 -138.44 46.68 -181.30
C LEU A 589 -139.24 45.39 -181.60
N GLU A 590 -140.58 45.45 -181.48
CA GLU A 590 -141.51 45.65 -182.62
C GLU A 590 -143.01 45.79 -182.20
N VAL A 591 -143.70 46.75 -182.84
CA VAL A 591 -145.14 46.79 -183.23
C VAL A 591 -146.26 46.91 -182.18
N ALA A 592 -147.25 47.76 -182.55
CA ALA A 592 -148.52 48.14 -181.91
C ALA A 592 -149.62 47.03 -182.03
N PRO A 593 -150.84 47.16 -181.48
CA PRO A 593 -151.50 48.32 -180.87
C PRO A 593 -151.31 48.47 -179.36
#